data_AF-A0A7X9JX52-F1
#
_entry.id   AF-A0A7X9JX52-F1
#
_cell.length_a   1.000
_cell.length_b   1.000
_cell.length_c   1.000
_cell.angle_alpha   90.00
_cell.angle_beta   90.00
_cell.angle_gamma   90.00
#
_symmetry.space_group_name_H-M   'P 1'
#
loop_
_entity.id
_entity.type
_entity.pdbx_description
1 polymer ?
#
loop_
_entity_poly.entity_id
_entity_poly.type
_entity_poly.pdbx_seq_one_letter_code
_entity_poly.pdbx_strand_id
1 'polypeptide(L)'
;MKEIDIQTNNKSEMIDITSIVQKAVSKEKVVTGICVIFAPHTTAAITINENADPDVPRDIIAHMEGNSAAHVKSTFVGSSQVVLIE
;
A
#
# COMPACT_ATOMS: atom_id res chain seq x y z
N MET A 1 2.10 -17.50 2.40
CA MET A 1 1.22 -16.36 2.05
C MET A 1 0.49 -15.94 3.32
N LYS A 2 0.51 -14.65 3.67
CA LYS A 2 -0.08 -14.12 4.89
C LYS A 2 -1.12 -13.07 4.52
N GLU A 3 -2.34 -13.23 4.99
CA GLU A 3 -3.40 -12.23 4.84
C GLU A 3 -3.37 -11.25 6.01
N ILE A 4 -3.61 -9.97 5.70
CA ILE A 4 -3.59 -8.85 6.63
C ILE A 4 -4.80 -7.99 6.31
N ASP A 5 -5.72 -7.87 7.26
CA ASP A 5 -6.90 -7.02 7.13
C ASP A 5 -6.56 -5.57 7.48
N ILE A 6 -6.95 -4.64 6.63
CA ILE A 6 -6.77 -3.20 6.82
C ILE A 6 -8.14 -2.53 6.85
N GLN A 7 -8.42 -1.81 7.93
CA GLN A 7 -9.66 -1.04 8.08
C GLN A 7 -9.43 0.41 7.61
N THR A 8 -10.22 0.85 6.63
CA THR A 8 -10.24 2.24 6.15
C THR A 8 -11.37 3.02 6.80
N ASN A 9 -11.15 4.28 7.13
CA ASN A 9 -12.14 5.18 7.72
C ASN A 9 -12.64 6.26 6.75
N ASN A 10 -11.95 6.47 5.64
CA ASN A 10 -12.26 7.51 4.65
C ASN A 10 -12.42 6.93 3.23
N LYS A 11 -13.11 7.66 2.35
CA LYS A 11 -13.32 7.26 0.93
C LYS A 11 -12.00 7.15 0.15
N SER A 12 -11.01 7.94 0.49
CA SER A 12 -9.64 7.84 -0.02
C SER A 12 -8.70 8.08 1.16
N GLU A 13 -7.85 7.11 1.42
CA GLU A 13 -6.97 7.08 2.58
C GLU A 13 -5.67 6.39 2.19
N MET A 14 -4.55 6.97 2.59
CA MET A 14 -3.25 6.32 2.51
C MET A 14 -2.90 5.83 3.91
N ILE A 15 -2.79 4.52 4.07
CA ILE A 15 -2.51 3.86 5.34
C ILE A 15 -1.09 3.33 5.25
N ASP A 16 -0.23 3.76 6.18
CA ASP A 16 1.11 3.19 6.31
C ASP A 16 1.04 1.77 6.87
N ILE A 17 1.38 0.78 6.04
CA ILE A 17 1.42 -0.64 6.38
C ILE A 17 2.84 -1.15 6.67
N THR A 18 3.86 -0.27 6.67
CA THR A 18 5.28 -0.66 6.78
C THR A 18 5.55 -1.51 8.01
N SER A 19 5.10 -1.06 9.18
CA SER A 19 5.31 -1.79 10.44
C SER A 19 4.58 -3.15 10.48
N ILE A 20 3.45 -3.26 9.78
CA ILE A 20 2.66 -4.50 9.70
C ILE A 20 3.36 -5.51 8.80
N VAL A 21 3.83 -5.06 7.63
CA VAL A 21 4.61 -5.88 6.69
C VAL A 21 5.91 -6.34 7.34
N GLN A 22 6.64 -5.45 8.01
CA GLN A 22 7.89 -5.81 8.69
C GLN A 22 7.66 -6.87 9.77
N LYS A 23 6.62 -6.72 10.60
CA LYS A 23 6.24 -7.74 11.60
C LYS A 23 5.86 -9.07 10.97
N ALA A 24 5.23 -9.06 9.80
CA ALA A 24 4.89 -10.28 9.07
C ALA A 24 6.15 -10.97 8.55
N VAL A 25 7.07 -10.24 7.92
CA VAL A 25 8.33 -10.77 7.39
C VAL A 25 9.23 -11.31 8.50
N SER A 26 9.39 -10.59 9.61
CA SER A 26 10.23 -11.00 10.74
C SER A 26 9.78 -12.33 11.38
N LYS A 27 8.48 -12.67 11.31
CA LYS A 27 7.96 -13.94 11.84
C LYS A 27 8.34 -15.14 10.98
N GLU A 28 8.53 -14.93 9.67
CA GLU A 28 8.89 -15.99 8.73
C GLU A 28 10.38 -16.35 8.78
N LYS A 29 11.20 -15.61 9.57
CA LYS A 29 12.64 -15.83 9.73
C LYS A 29 13.43 -15.85 8.41
N VAL A 30 12.92 -15.14 7.40
CA VAL A 30 13.61 -14.93 6.12
C VAL A 30 14.72 -13.90 6.33
N VAL A 31 15.96 -14.28 6.04
CA VAL A 31 17.13 -13.41 6.17
C VAL A 31 17.38 -12.63 4.88
N THR A 32 17.20 -13.26 3.72
CA THR A 32 17.35 -12.58 2.42
C THR A 32 16.33 -13.14 1.45
N GLY A 33 15.68 -12.28 0.68
CA GLY A 33 14.65 -12.73 -0.26
C GLY A 33 13.80 -11.60 -0.84
N ILE A 34 12.61 -11.96 -1.29
CA ILE A 34 11.66 -11.04 -1.91
C ILE A 34 10.32 -11.16 -1.17
N CYS A 35 9.75 -10.02 -0.79
CA CYS A 35 8.38 -9.92 -0.30
C CYS A 35 7.51 -9.27 -1.38
N VAL A 36 6.45 -9.97 -1.78
CA VAL A 36 5.42 -9.42 -2.68
C VAL A 36 4.22 -9.02 -1.83
N ILE A 37 3.85 -7.75 -1.90
CA ILE A 37 2.69 -7.18 -1.24
C ILE A 37 1.63 -6.96 -2.31
N PHE A 38 0.44 -7.53 -2.14
CA PHE A 38 -0.63 -7.48 -3.14
C PHE A 38 -1.97 -7.11 -2.50
N ALA A 39 -2.65 -6.13 -3.09
CA ALA A 39 -4.01 -5.75 -2.75
C ALA A 39 -5.00 -6.48 -3.68
N PRO A 40 -5.83 -7.41 -3.18
CA PRO A 40 -6.80 -8.16 -3.99
C PRO A 40 -8.07 -7.34 -4.32
N HIS A 41 -8.02 -6.01 -4.26
CA HIS A 41 -9.17 -5.13 -4.49
C HIS A 41 -8.88 -4.19 -5.65
N THR A 42 -9.83 -4.07 -6.57
CA THR A 42 -9.72 -3.21 -7.76
C THR A 42 -9.82 -1.72 -7.44
N THR A 43 -10.12 -1.35 -6.20
CA THR A 43 -10.20 0.03 -5.69
C THR A 43 -9.12 0.35 -4.65
N ALA A 44 -8.19 -0.57 -4.39
CA ALA A 44 -7.04 -0.37 -3.51
C ALA A 44 -5.75 -0.62 -4.28
N ALA A 45 -4.65 -0.07 -3.77
CA ALA A 45 -3.34 -0.20 -4.38
C ALA A 45 -2.24 -0.18 -3.33
N ILE A 46 -1.07 -0.66 -3.73
CA ILE A 46 0.12 -0.67 -2.90
C ILE A 46 1.13 0.28 -3.54
N THR A 47 1.66 1.20 -2.76
CA THR A 47 2.69 2.14 -3.20
C THR A 47 3.78 2.26 -2.15
N ILE A 48 4.95 2.69 -2.59
CA ILE A 48 6.06 3.12 -1.73
C ILE A 48 6.27 4.58 -2.03
N ASN A 49 6.09 5.42 -1.02
CA ASN A 49 6.22 6.86 -1.13
C ASN A 49 6.76 7.45 0.17
N GLU A 50 6.96 8.75 0.21
CA GLU A 50 7.40 9.49 1.39
C GLU A 50 6.35 9.39 2.51
N ASN A 51 6.84 9.13 3.72
CA ASN A 51 6.06 8.99 4.95
C ASN A 51 6.53 9.97 6.05
N ALA A 52 7.36 10.97 5.68
CA ALA A 52 7.88 11.98 6.60
C ALA A 52 7.01 13.24 6.62
N ASP A 53 6.54 13.66 5.44
CA ASP A 53 5.64 14.79 5.28
C ASP A 53 4.19 14.30 5.07
N PRO A 54 3.24 14.61 5.98
CA PRO A 54 1.84 14.22 5.83
C PRO A 54 1.12 14.94 4.67
N ASP A 55 1.70 15.97 4.07
CA ASP A 55 1.10 16.68 2.93
C ASP A 55 1.30 15.95 1.60
N VAL A 56 2.37 15.15 1.46
CA VAL A 56 2.60 14.30 0.28
C VAL A 56 1.44 13.31 0.01
N PRO A 57 1.01 12.47 0.97
CA PRO A 57 -0.13 11.58 0.73
C PRO A 57 -1.44 12.33 0.50
N ARG A 58 -1.61 13.52 1.10
CA ARG A 58 -2.80 14.36 0.86
C ARG A 58 -2.84 14.88 -0.56
N ASP A 59 -1.72 15.38 -1.07
CA ASP A 59 -1.59 15.91 -2.42
C ASP A 59 -1.84 14.83 -3.47
N ILE A 60 -1.32 13.63 -3.26
CA ILE A 60 -1.55 12.47 -4.14
C ILE A 60 -3.05 12.12 -4.19
N ILE A 61 -3.72 12.12 -3.03
CA ILE A 61 -5.16 11.83 -2.97
C ILE A 61 -5.99 12.90 -3.69
N ALA A 62 -5.64 14.18 -3.47
CA ALA A 62 -6.35 15.35 -3.99
C ALA A 62 -6.23 15.50 -5.52
N HIS A 63 -5.09 15.16 -6.11
CA HIS A 63 -4.87 15.26 -7.56
C HIS A 63 -5.63 14.20 -8.39
N MET A 64 -6.33 13.26 -7.76
CA MET A 64 -6.93 12.11 -8.44
C MET A 64 -8.46 11.99 -8.26
N GLU A 65 -9.21 13.07 -8.07
CA GLU A 65 -10.67 13.03 -7.83
C GLU A 65 -11.55 12.84 -9.10
N GLY A 66 -12.77 12.27 -8.94
CA GLY A 66 -13.74 12.02 -10.03
C GLY A 66 -14.57 10.73 -9.88
N ASN A 67 -15.55 10.49 -10.78
CA ASN A 67 -16.52 9.38 -10.69
C ASN A 67 -15.96 7.97 -10.96
N SER A 68 -14.77 7.86 -11.55
CA SER A 68 -14.03 6.58 -11.74
C SER A 68 -12.72 6.55 -10.94
N ALA A 69 -12.57 7.47 -9.99
CA ALA A 69 -11.30 7.78 -9.36
C ALA A 69 -10.63 6.59 -8.67
N ALA A 70 -11.36 5.72 -7.96
CA ALA A 70 -10.73 4.64 -7.21
C ALA A 70 -10.10 3.55 -8.10
N HIS A 71 -10.76 3.16 -9.20
CA HIS A 71 -10.22 2.18 -10.16
C HIS A 71 -9.08 2.76 -11.01
N VAL A 72 -9.17 4.04 -11.36
CA VAL A 72 -8.11 4.74 -12.09
C VAL A 72 -6.89 4.92 -11.18
N LYS A 73 -7.09 5.35 -9.93
CA LYS A 73 -6.05 5.43 -8.90
C LYS A 73 -5.32 4.11 -8.73
N SER A 74 -6.07 3.01 -8.56
CA SER A 74 -5.46 1.70 -8.35
C SER A 74 -4.69 1.20 -9.57
N THR A 75 -5.18 1.48 -10.78
CA THR A 75 -4.49 1.16 -12.03
C THR A 75 -3.19 1.95 -12.19
N PHE A 76 -3.19 3.25 -11.86
CA PHE A 76 -2.00 4.09 -11.96
C PHE A 76 -0.93 3.76 -10.91
N VAL A 77 -1.34 3.38 -9.70
CA VAL A 77 -0.42 3.05 -8.61
C VAL A 77 0.09 1.60 -8.70
N GLY A 78 -0.80 0.67 -9.05
CA GLY A 78 -0.51 -0.76 -9.10
C GLY A 78 -1.07 -1.52 -7.89
N SER A 79 -1.59 -2.71 -8.16
CA SER A 79 -2.15 -3.61 -7.13
C SER A 79 -1.08 -4.28 -6.27
N SER A 80 0.20 -4.21 -6.64
CA SER A 80 1.28 -4.83 -5.88
C SER A 80 2.56 -4.03 -5.90
N GLN A 81 3.36 -4.24 -4.87
CA GLN A 81 4.76 -3.85 -4.83
C GLN A 81 5.63 -5.04 -4.44
N VAL A 82 6.86 -5.00 -4.92
CA VAL A 82 7.89 -6.00 -4.61
C VAL A 82 8.97 -5.29 -3.82
N VAL A 83 9.26 -5.80 -2.62
CA VAL A 83 10.34 -5.27 -1.76
C VAL A 83 11.36 -6.36 -1.50
N LEU A 84 12.63 -5.96 -1.42
CA LEU A 84 13.72 -6.85 -1.08
C LEU A 84 13.77 -7.03 0.44
N ILE A 85 14.07 -8.25 0.87
CA ILE A 85 14.37 -8.58 2.27
C ILE A 85 15.88 -8.77 2.35
N GLU A 86 16.50 -8.05 3.29
CA GLU A 86 17.91 -8.14 3.69
C GLU A 86 18.02 -8.01 5.22
#